data_AF-A0A3C0E9U1-F1
#
_entry.id   AF-A0A3C0E9U1-F1
#
_cell.length_a   1.000
_cell.length_b   1.000
_cell.length_c   1.000
_cell.angle_alpha   90.00
_cell.angle_beta   90.00
_cell.angle_gamma   90.00
#
_symmetry.space_group_name_H-M   'P 1'
#
loop_
_entity.id
_entity.type
_entity.pdbx_description
1 polymer ?
#
loop_
_entity_poly.entity_id
_entity_poly.type
_entity_poly.pdbx_seq_one_letter_code
_entity_poly.pdbx_strand_id
1 'polypeptide(L)'
;RLAHERGLGCGDVSKIDIVGEDISQVNWQFTGVESTFASRGQKMIYWGPLKPLENLLLRSPLVSLAFLASNLYHNGYWLKTVGRRRIEAALETEWGKLFQS
;
A
#
# COMPACT_ATOMS: atom_id res chain seq x y z
N ARG A 1 -11.98 -12.39 14.84
CA ARG A 1 -12.85 -13.18 15.73
C ARG A 1 -12.39 -14.64 15.87
N LEU A 2 -12.48 -15.48 14.82
CA LEU A 2 -12.15 -16.92 14.91
C LEU A 2 -10.75 -17.25 15.46
N ALA A 3 -9.70 -16.55 15.01
CA ALA A 3 -8.34 -16.76 15.53
C ALA A 3 -8.19 -16.33 17.00
N HIS A 4 -8.90 -15.26 17.40
CA HIS A 4 -8.89 -14.75 18.77
C HIS A 4 -9.59 -15.69 19.74
N GLU A 5 -10.76 -16.20 19.38
CA GLU A 5 -11.51 -17.17 20.17
C GLU A 5 -10.77 -18.51 20.30
N ARG A 6 -9.92 -18.86 19.34
CA ARG A 6 -9.07 -20.04 19.36
C ARG A 6 -7.73 -19.84 20.07
N GLY A 7 -7.48 -18.65 20.64
CA GLY A 7 -6.21 -18.34 21.31
C GLY A 7 -5.00 -18.26 20.37
N LEU A 8 -5.21 -18.18 19.06
CA LEU A 8 -4.15 -18.09 18.04
C LEU A 8 -3.68 -16.64 17.79
N GLY A 9 -4.23 -15.67 18.51
CA GLY A 9 -3.85 -14.26 18.43
C GLY A 9 -4.81 -13.33 19.17
N CYS A 10 -4.53 -12.02 19.11
CA CYS A 10 -5.37 -11.00 19.72
C CYS A 10 -6.18 -10.23 18.66
N GLY A 11 -7.49 -10.48 18.58
CA GLY A 11 -8.40 -9.78 17.66
C GLY A 11 -9.08 -8.56 18.26
N ASP A 12 -8.93 -8.36 19.57
CA ASP A 12 -9.39 -7.18 20.29
C ASP A 12 -8.19 -6.26 20.48
N VAL A 13 -8.16 -5.16 19.73
CA VAL A 13 -7.02 -4.23 19.72
C VAL A 13 -6.75 -3.67 21.13
N SER A 14 -7.79 -3.51 21.96
CA SER A 14 -7.65 -3.00 23.33
C SER A 14 -6.91 -3.95 24.28
N LYS A 15 -6.75 -5.22 23.89
CA LYS A 15 -6.07 -6.26 24.67
C LYS A 15 -4.69 -6.59 24.11
N ILE A 16 -4.22 -5.86 23.10
CA ILE A 16 -2.87 -6.02 22.59
C ILE A 16 -1.92 -5.40 23.61
N ASP A 17 -0.99 -6.19 24.12
CA ASP A 17 0.09 -5.68 24.96
C ASP A 17 1.13 -5.00 24.07
N ILE A 18 1.35 -3.71 24.31
CA ILE A 18 2.24 -2.87 23.52
C ILE A 18 3.50 -2.64 24.34
N VAL A 19 4.60 -3.23 23.89
CA VAL A 19 5.90 -3.14 24.55
C VAL A 19 6.74 -2.08 23.84
N GLY A 20 7.39 -1.21 24.61
CA GLY A 20 8.22 -0.13 24.09
C GLY A 20 7.55 1.23 24.24
N GLU A 21 7.17 1.86 23.14
CA GLU A 21 6.64 3.23 23.11
C GLU A 21 5.13 3.28 23.40
N ASP A 22 4.67 4.31 24.12
CA ASP A 22 3.25 4.58 24.31
C ASP A 22 2.64 5.13 23.02
N ILE A 23 1.78 4.34 22.38
CA ILE A 23 1.10 4.72 21.16
C ILE A 23 -0.33 5.28 21.39
N SER A 24 -0.74 5.52 22.64
CA SER A 24 -2.11 5.94 22.98
C SER A 24 -2.55 7.22 22.26
N GLN A 25 -1.61 8.09 21.94
CA GLN A 25 -1.83 9.36 21.23
C GLN A 25 -1.48 9.28 19.73
N VAL A 26 -1.01 8.14 19.23
CA VAL A 26 -0.62 7.98 17.84
C VAL A 26 -1.89 7.85 16.99
N ASN A 27 -2.19 8.89 16.21
CA ASN A 27 -3.27 8.88 15.24
C ASN A 27 -2.74 9.27 13.86
N TRP A 28 -2.65 8.28 12.98
CA TRP A 28 -2.18 8.43 11.60
C TRP A 28 -3.19 9.12 10.67
N GLN A 29 -4.40 9.42 11.15
CA GLN A 29 -5.48 10.06 10.39
C GLN A 29 -5.81 9.31 9.09
N PHE A 30 -5.73 7.98 9.10
CA PHE A 30 -6.06 7.17 7.93
C PHE A 30 -7.51 7.40 7.49
N THR A 31 -7.71 7.62 6.21
CA THR A 31 -9.03 7.77 5.60
C THR A 31 -9.39 6.49 4.85
N GLY A 32 -10.57 5.92 5.12
CA GLY A 32 -10.97 4.63 4.55
C GLY A 32 -11.45 4.67 3.09
N VAL A 33 -11.52 5.86 2.47
CA VAL A 33 -12.29 6.07 1.22
C VAL A 33 -11.47 6.73 0.12
N GLU A 34 -10.14 6.84 0.27
CA GLU A 34 -9.32 7.48 -0.74
C GLU A 34 -9.26 6.67 -2.05
N SER A 35 -9.58 7.35 -3.14
CA SER A 35 -9.53 6.78 -4.49
C SER A 35 -8.48 7.54 -5.29
N THR A 36 -7.27 6.96 -5.37
CA THR A 36 -6.21 7.43 -6.25
C THR A 36 -6.65 7.37 -7.72
N PHE A 37 -5.92 8.06 -8.61
CA PHE A 37 -6.20 8.00 -10.04
C PHE A 37 -6.24 6.54 -10.56
N ALA A 38 -5.25 5.73 -10.17
CA ALA A 38 -5.20 4.32 -10.51
C ALA A 38 -6.39 3.53 -9.94
N SER A 39 -6.74 3.76 -8.66
CA SER A 39 -7.90 3.13 -8.02
C SER A 39 -9.20 3.48 -8.76
N ARG A 40 -9.43 4.75 -9.10
CA ARG A 40 -10.59 5.18 -9.90
C ARG A 40 -10.66 4.47 -11.24
N GLY A 41 -9.54 4.37 -11.96
CA GLY A 41 -9.43 3.61 -13.21
C GLY A 41 -9.85 2.14 -13.04
N GLN A 42 -9.29 1.49 -12.02
CA GLN A 42 -9.62 0.10 -11.68
C GLN A 42 -11.10 -0.08 -11.34
N LYS A 43 -11.72 0.84 -10.58
CA LYS A 43 -13.16 0.81 -10.28
C LYS A 43 -14.00 0.92 -11.55
N MET A 44 -13.61 1.76 -12.51
CA MET A 44 -14.32 1.87 -13.79
C MET A 44 -14.25 0.57 -14.60
N ILE A 45 -13.13 -0.16 -14.54
CA ILE A 45 -12.95 -1.44 -15.22
C ILE A 45 -13.73 -2.55 -14.51
N TYR A 46 -13.70 -2.64 -13.18
CA TYR A 46 -14.35 -3.74 -12.47
C TYR A 46 -15.84 -3.55 -12.22
N TRP A 47 -16.29 -2.31 -12.02
CA TRP A 47 -17.65 -2.00 -11.55
C TRP A 47 -18.33 -0.87 -12.32
N GLY A 48 -17.67 -0.30 -13.33
CA GLY A 48 -18.15 0.88 -14.04
C GLY A 48 -18.31 0.66 -15.55
N PRO A 49 -18.34 1.74 -16.33
CA PRO A 49 -18.68 1.68 -17.76
C PRO A 49 -17.63 0.95 -18.61
N LEU A 50 -16.41 0.73 -18.09
CA LEU A 50 -15.35 0.02 -18.80
C LEU A 50 -15.38 -1.50 -18.57
N LYS A 51 -16.35 -2.02 -17.81
CA LYS A 51 -16.52 -3.46 -17.56
C LYS A 51 -16.52 -4.34 -18.80
N PRO A 52 -17.15 -3.97 -19.93
CA PRO A 52 -17.09 -4.79 -21.15
C PRO A 52 -15.66 -4.97 -21.69
N LEU A 53 -14.75 -4.05 -21.39
CA LEU A 53 -13.35 -4.09 -21.81
C LEU A 53 -12.45 -4.86 -20.83
N GLU A 54 -12.97 -5.36 -19.70
CA GLU A 54 -12.17 -6.02 -18.67
C GLU A 54 -11.30 -7.14 -19.24
N ASN A 55 -11.89 -8.04 -20.04
CA ASN A 55 -11.14 -9.16 -20.61
C ASN A 55 -10.04 -8.70 -21.57
N LEU A 56 -10.28 -7.64 -22.34
CA LEU A 56 -9.28 -7.08 -23.24
C LEU A 56 -8.15 -6.40 -22.46
N LEU A 57 -8.48 -5.60 -21.45
CA LEU A 57 -7.50 -4.83 -20.68
C LEU A 57 -6.69 -5.69 -19.70
N LEU A 58 -7.33 -6.69 -19.09
CA LEU A 58 -6.74 -7.45 -17.97
C LEU A 58 -6.40 -8.90 -18.30
N ARG A 59 -6.99 -9.48 -19.36
CA ARG A 59 -6.82 -10.90 -19.72
C ARG A 59 -6.27 -11.10 -21.14
N SER A 60 -5.67 -10.07 -21.70
CA SER A 60 -4.95 -10.15 -22.99
C SER A 60 -3.49 -9.72 -22.82
N PRO A 61 -2.63 -9.94 -23.83
CA PRO A 61 -1.25 -9.45 -23.82
C PRO A 61 -1.11 -7.92 -23.62
N LEU A 62 -2.19 -7.15 -23.81
CA LEU A 62 -2.21 -5.71 -23.51
C LEU A 62 -1.90 -5.41 -22.04
N VAL A 63 -2.12 -6.35 -21.12
CA VAL A 63 -1.79 -6.18 -19.69
C VAL A 63 -0.29 -5.87 -19.49
N SER A 64 0.58 -6.33 -20.39
CA SER A 64 2.01 -6.04 -20.37
C SER A 64 2.32 -4.56 -20.48
N LEU A 65 1.48 -3.77 -21.17
CA LEU A 65 1.62 -2.32 -21.23
C LEU A 65 1.36 -1.67 -19.87
N ALA A 66 0.43 -2.21 -19.07
CA ALA A 66 0.18 -1.73 -17.72
C ALA A 66 1.38 -2.02 -16.80
N PHE A 67 2.01 -3.20 -16.93
CA PHE A 67 3.25 -3.51 -16.21
C PHE A 67 4.39 -2.58 -16.62
N LEU A 68 4.56 -2.33 -17.92
CA LEU A 68 5.57 -1.42 -18.42
C LEU A 68 5.34 0.01 -17.90
N ALA A 69 4.11 0.52 -17.99
CA ALA A 69 3.76 1.85 -17.48
C ALA A 69 4.00 1.96 -15.97
N SER A 70 3.63 0.93 -15.20
CA SER A 70 3.88 0.86 -13.76
C SER A 70 5.37 0.90 -13.45
N ASN A 71 6.18 0.10 -14.15
CA ASN A 71 7.63 0.08 -13.97
C ASN A 71 8.27 1.43 -14.32
N LEU A 72 7.88 2.02 -15.45
CA LEU A 72 8.36 3.35 -15.86
C LEU A 72 8.00 4.42 -14.85
N TYR A 73 6.76 4.40 -14.33
CA TYR A 73 6.33 5.36 -13.33
C TYR A 73 7.07 5.15 -12.00
N HIS A 74 7.02 3.96 -11.41
CA HIS A 74 7.57 3.73 -10.08
C HIS A 74 9.11 3.75 -10.07
N ASN A 75 9.76 3.00 -10.96
CA ASN A 75 11.22 2.87 -10.96
C ASN A 75 11.90 3.96 -11.79
N GLY A 76 11.29 4.35 -12.90
CA GLY A 76 11.86 5.37 -13.79
C GLY A 76 11.69 6.79 -13.28
N TYR A 77 10.50 7.14 -12.80
CA TYR A 77 10.14 8.51 -12.43
C TYR A 77 10.07 8.72 -10.90
N TRP A 78 9.15 8.04 -10.23
CA TRP A 78 8.80 8.32 -8.83
C TRP A 78 9.96 8.06 -7.88
N LEU A 79 10.62 6.90 -7.98
CA LEU A 79 11.73 6.55 -7.12
C LEU A 79 12.89 7.55 -7.28
N LYS A 80 13.17 7.99 -8.50
CA LYS A 80 14.28 8.90 -8.79
C LYS A 80 13.98 10.34 -8.37
N THR A 81 12.72 10.78 -8.44
CA THR A 81 12.34 12.18 -8.19
C THR A 81 11.83 12.43 -6.76
N VAL A 82 11.05 11.51 -6.21
CA VAL A 82 10.39 11.64 -4.89
C VAL A 82 10.89 10.59 -3.91
N GLY A 83 10.96 9.34 -4.34
CA GLY A 83 11.22 8.19 -3.48
C GLY A 83 12.59 8.25 -2.80
N ARG A 84 13.65 8.59 -3.55
CA ARG A 84 15.01 8.63 -3.04
C ARG A 84 15.16 9.53 -1.82
N ARG A 85 14.63 10.75 -1.87
CA ARG A 85 14.66 11.69 -0.73
C ARG A 85 13.92 11.15 0.48
N ARG A 86 12.77 10.50 0.27
CA ARG A 86 11.99 9.88 1.36
C ARG A 86 12.70 8.69 1.97
N ILE A 87 13.38 7.88 1.16
CA ILE A 87 14.19 6.75 1.61
C ILE A 87 15.38 7.26 2.43
N GLU A 88 16.11 8.25 1.93
CA GLU A 88 17.24 8.86 2.65
C GLU A 88 16.79 9.39 4.02
N ALA A 89 15.69 10.15 4.09
CA ALA A 89 15.13 10.61 5.36
C ALA A 89 14.68 9.47 6.29
N ALA A 90 14.11 8.38 5.75
CA ALA A 90 13.73 7.23 6.55
C ALA A 90 14.96 6.49 7.13
N LEU A 91 16.06 6.43 6.36
CA LEU A 91 17.32 5.80 6.79
C LEU A 91 18.04 6.56 7.92
N GLU A 92 17.74 7.84 8.12
CA GLU A 92 18.30 8.64 9.22
C GLU A 92 17.70 8.29 10.60
N THR A 93 16.52 7.64 10.63
CA THR A 93 15.85 7.21 11.85
C THR A 93 16.59 6.07 12.57
N GLU A 94 16.33 5.85 13.86
CA GLU A 94 16.93 4.74 14.61
C GLU A 94 16.65 3.38 13.96
N TRP A 95 15.40 3.17 13.52
CA TRP A 95 15.01 2.00 12.75
C TRP A 95 15.70 1.92 11.39
N GLY A 96 15.82 3.04 10.69
CA GLY A 96 16.48 3.13 9.39
C GLY A 96 17.96 2.73 9.43
N LYS A 97 18.66 3.10 10.51
CA LYS A 97 20.06 2.72 10.72
C LYS A 97 20.28 1.20 10.82
N LEU A 98 19.28 0.44 11.27
CA LEU A 98 19.34 -1.03 11.33
C LEU A 98 19.42 -1.67 9.93
N PHE A 99 19.04 -0.96 8.87
CA PHE A 99 19.12 -1.43 7.49
C PHE A 99 20.41 -1.01 6.77
N GLN A 100 21.33 -0.31 7.46
CA GLN A 100 22.60 0.15 6.88
C GLN A 100 23.76 -0.86 7.03
N SER A 101 23.48 -2.05 7.60
CA SER A 101 24.45 -3.13 7.79
C SER A 101 24.52 -4.09 6.60
#